data_AF-A0A2E6UN63-F1
#
_entry.id   AF-A0A2E6UN63-F1
#
_cell.length_a   1.000
_cell.length_b   1.000
_cell.length_c   1.000
_cell.angle_alpha   90.00
_cell.angle_beta   90.00
_cell.angle_gamma   90.00
#
_symmetry.space_group_name_H-M   'P 1'
#
loop_
_entity.id
_entity.type
_entity.pdbx_description
1 polymer ?
#
loop_
_entity_poly.entity_id
_entity_poly.type
_entity_poly.pdbx_seq_one_letter_code
_entity_poly.pdbx_strand_id
1 'polypeptide(L)'
;MLENGSESNCYQFEVSSLPSTVDTDGPYCPEFVGDEAGIWVWDGDEPGLYALDAEFWAMVGAQGFDFVDADGNVSITDPGAGPMAPVDTANSCLEASADGSFHLRVLMPAVPERLDEPTALSTVSRIGLALDGVTIFGEAPGVAGRGGLPALDACGGHIDPSGYYHWHFGSESIQTNLNKAGADASCDIEQALEAILGFAYDGYPIYGPEEEGAVPPDLDACSGHLGDTPEFGATYHYHLSYESPNLPGCLTGVTAVGSLTSPDNSNASLPGGSGRGGMGAGGPDGAPPDFTEAAEVLGVTLDELLAALGPPPPDLEVAAATLGVTVEELQAALPPPPQPRP
;
A
#
# COMPACT_ATOMS: atom_id res chain seq x y z
N MET A 1 12.39 -16.23 15.06
CA MET A 1 13.53 -15.32 14.87
C MET A 1 12.97 -14.03 14.32
N LEU A 2 13.43 -12.89 14.83
CA LEU A 2 13.04 -11.57 14.33
C LEU A 2 13.99 -11.11 13.23
N GLU A 3 13.60 -10.10 12.45
CA GLU A 3 14.38 -9.59 11.30
C GLU A 3 15.77 -9.07 11.71
N ASN A 4 15.96 -8.64 12.97
CA ASN A 4 17.27 -8.23 13.51
C ASN A 4 18.15 -9.42 13.99
N GLY A 5 17.67 -10.65 13.84
CA GLY A 5 18.35 -11.88 14.28
C GLY A 5 18.08 -12.27 15.74
N SER A 6 17.29 -11.52 16.51
CA SER A 6 16.94 -11.89 17.88
C SER A 6 16.01 -13.10 17.93
N GLU A 7 16.10 -13.86 19.02
CA GLU A 7 15.17 -14.96 19.31
C GLU A 7 13.99 -14.44 20.12
N SER A 8 12.77 -14.70 19.64
CA SER A 8 11.54 -14.33 20.32
C SER A 8 10.47 -15.41 20.10
N ASN A 9 9.54 -15.51 21.05
CA ASN A 9 8.32 -16.30 20.87
C ASN A 9 7.36 -15.49 19.99
N CYS A 10 6.74 -16.13 19.00
CA CYS A 10 5.75 -15.49 18.15
C CYS A 10 4.38 -16.14 18.34
N TYR A 11 3.32 -15.35 18.25
CA TYR A 11 1.99 -15.87 17.94
C TYR A 11 1.91 -16.20 16.46
N GLN A 12 1.22 -17.29 16.14
CA GLN A 12 0.91 -17.69 14.78
C GLN A 12 -0.60 -17.67 14.60
N PHE A 13 -1.07 -16.93 13.61
CA PHE A 13 -2.46 -16.84 13.21
C PHE A 13 -2.62 -17.45 11.83
N GLU A 14 -3.65 -18.28 11.66
CA GLU A 14 -4.08 -18.77 10.35
C GLU A 14 -5.39 -18.05 10.02
N VAL A 15 -5.40 -17.25 8.97
CA VAL A 15 -6.56 -16.46 8.56
C VAL A 15 -6.97 -16.80 7.14
N SER A 16 -8.27 -16.78 6.87
CA SER A 16 -8.81 -17.05 5.53
C SER A 16 -8.33 -15.96 4.56
N SER A 17 -8.02 -16.33 3.32
CA SER A 17 -7.81 -15.36 2.22
C SER A 17 -9.02 -14.45 2.01
N LEU A 18 -10.22 -14.95 2.30
CA LEU A 18 -11.48 -14.18 2.36
C LEU A 18 -12.12 -14.39 3.73
N PRO A 19 -11.91 -13.48 4.69
CA PRO A 19 -12.52 -13.58 6.01
C PRO A 19 -14.05 -13.41 5.92
N SER A 20 -14.82 -14.27 6.60
CA SER A 20 -16.28 -14.19 6.62
C SER A 20 -16.85 -13.11 7.56
N THR A 21 -15.96 -12.34 8.18
CA THR A 21 -16.22 -11.26 9.15
C THR A 21 -16.51 -9.94 8.47
N VAL A 22 -16.12 -9.81 7.19
CA VAL A 22 -16.27 -8.62 6.36
C VAL A 22 -16.91 -9.03 5.03
N ASP A 23 -17.61 -8.10 4.39
CA ASP A 23 -18.08 -8.31 3.01
C ASP A 23 -16.91 -8.09 2.05
N THR A 24 -16.60 -9.09 1.24
CA THR A 24 -15.50 -9.06 0.27
C THR A 24 -15.99 -9.15 -1.17
N ASP A 25 -17.29 -9.04 -1.42
CA ASP A 25 -17.88 -9.35 -2.73
C ASP A 25 -17.84 -8.15 -3.70
N GLY A 26 -17.43 -6.96 -3.23
CA GLY A 26 -17.44 -5.72 -4.03
C GLY A 26 -18.87 -5.19 -4.27
N PRO A 27 -19.07 -4.32 -5.28
CA PRO A 27 -18.09 -3.85 -6.26
C PRO A 27 -17.13 -2.80 -5.70
N TYR A 28 -15.87 -2.82 -6.16
CA TYR A 28 -14.87 -1.79 -5.87
C TYR A 28 -14.87 -0.76 -7.00
N CYS A 29 -14.99 -1.24 -8.23
CA CYS A 29 -15.12 -0.42 -9.42
C CYS A 29 -16.59 -0.24 -9.80
N PRO A 30 -17.10 1.00 -9.96
CA PRO A 30 -18.43 1.23 -10.51
C PRO A 30 -18.49 0.78 -11.98
N GLU A 31 -19.57 0.14 -12.43
CA GLU A 31 -19.75 -0.23 -13.84
C GLU A 31 -19.99 1.01 -14.71
N PHE A 32 -20.72 1.99 -14.17
CA PHE A 32 -21.06 3.25 -14.82
C PHE A 32 -20.72 4.44 -13.91
N VAL A 33 -20.41 5.59 -14.50
CA VAL A 33 -20.08 6.82 -13.74
C VAL A 33 -21.18 7.31 -12.80
N GLY A 34 -22.41 6.83 -12.96
CA GLY A 34 -23.54 7.18 -12.10
C GLY A 34 -23.78 6.21 -10.95
N ASP A 35 -22.98 5.15 -10.84
CA ASP A 35 -23.08 4.18 -9.75
C ASP A 35 -22.31 4.67 -8.53
N GLU A 36 -22.78 4.28 -7.35
CA GLU A 36 -22.10 4.52 -6.08
C GLU A 36 -21.30 3.26 -5.74
N ALA A 37 -20.02 3.22 -6.10
CA ALA A 37 -19.14 2.13 -5.72
C ALA A 37 -17.72 2.63 -5.49
N GLY A 38 -17.16 2.24 -4.34
CA GLY A 38 -15.76 2.39 -4.03
C GLY A 38 -15.23 3.82 -3.83
N ILE A 39 -13.97 3.86 -3.42
CA ILE A 39 -13.22 5.07 -3.10
C ILE A 39 -11.79 4.94 -3.63
N TRP A 40 -11.10 6.07 -3.75
CA TRP A 40 -9.69 6.08 -4.11
C TRP A 40 -8.94 7.28 -3.55
N VAL A 41 -7.67 7.08 -3.19
CA VAL A 41 -6.73 8.14 -2.83
C VAL A 41 -6.01 8.60 -4.10
N TRP A 42 -6.50 9.68 -4.69
CA TRP A 42 -5.94 10.25 -5.92
C TRP A 42 -4.62 10.98 -5.64
N ASP A 43 -3.60 10.66 -6.44
CA ASP A 43 -2.23 11.18 -6.34
C ASP A 43 -1.85 12.14 -7.48
N GLY A 44 -2.79 12.45 -8.38
CA GLY A 44 -2.61 13.39 -9.49
C GLY A 44 -2.83 14.85 -9.11
N ASP A 45 -3.23 15.68 -10.08
CA ASP A 45 -3.65 17.05 -9.78
C ASP A 45 -4.89 16.98 -8.88
N GLU A 46 -5.00 17.90 -7.91
CA GLU A 46 -6.03 17.84 -6.86
C GLU A 46 -5.99 16.53 -6.05
N PRO A 47 -4.88 16.24 -5.34
CA PRO A 47 -4.75 15.01 -4.58
C PRO A 47 -5.73 14.97 -3.40
N GLY A 48 -6.27 13.79 -3.11
CA GLY A 48 -7.27 13.63 -2.05
C GLY A 48 -7.95 12.27 -2.06
N LEU A 49 -8.79 12.04 -1.06
CA LEU A 49 -9.67 10.87 -1.01
C LEU A 49 -10.99 11.20 -1.70
N TYR A 50 -11.41 10.38 -2.66
CA TYR A 50 -12.61 10.58 -3.46
C TYR A 50 -13.52 9.35 -3.40
N ALA A 51 -14.83 9.57 -3.48
CA ALA A 51 -15.75 8.54 -3.95
C ALA A 51 -15.58 8.41 -5.47
N LEU A 52 -15.73 7.22 -6.04
CA LEU A 52 -15.60 7.00 -7.48
C LEU A 52 -16.90 7.38 -8.23
N ASP A 53 -17.34 8.61 -8.04
CA ASP A 53 -18.58 9.14 -8.61
C ASP A 53 -18.35 9.91 -9.93
N ALA A 54 -19.44 10.44 -10.50
CA ALA A 54 -19.40 11.20 -11.74
C ALA A 54 -18.48 12.44 -11.69
N GLU A 55 -18.32 13.07 -10.52
CA GLU A 55 -17.44 14.23 -10.35
C GLU A 55 -15.97 13.80 -10.39
N PHE A 56 -15.63 12.70 -9.70
CA PHE A 56 -14.30 12.11 -9.75
C PHE A 56 -13.89 11.72 -11.17
N TRP A 57 -14.77 11.01 -11.90
CA TRP A 57 -14.46 10.58 -13.27
C TRP A 57 -14.28 11.76 -14.23
N ALA A 58 -15.07 12.81 -14.08
CA ALA A 58 -14.90 14.05 -14.85
C ALA A 58 -13.57 14.75 -14.52
N MET A 59 -13.17 14.76 -13.24
CA MET A 59 -11.91 15.34 -12.78
C MET A 59 -10.71 14.61 -13.39
N VAL A 60 -10.63 13.28 -13.28
CA VAL A 60 -9.49 12.52 -13.85
C VAL A 60 -9.47 12.59 -15.38
N GLY A 61 -10.65 12.65 -16.02
CA GLY A 61 -10.77 12.89 -17.46
C GLY A 61 -10.18 14.24 -17.89
N ALA A 62 -10.40 15.30 -17.11
CA ALA A 62 -9.83 16.62 -17.36
C ALA A 62 -8.28 16.63 -17.21
N GLN A 63 -7.72 15.69 -16.46
CA GLN A 63 -6.28 15.49 -16.30
C GLN A 63 -5.66 14.62 -17.40
N GLY A 64 -6.49 14.12 -18.34
CA GLY A 64 -6.04 13.37 -19.52
C GLY A 64 -6.10 11.85 -19.38
N PHE A 65 -6.74 11.33 -18.34
CA PHE A 65 -7.01 9.89 -18.21
C PHE A 65 -8.30 9.50 -18.95
N ASP A 66 -8.32 8.29 -19.50
CA ASP A 66 -9.41 7.79 -20.35
C ASP A 66 -10.10 6.55 -19.71
N PHE A 67 -10.49 6.68 -18.43
CA PHE A 67 -11.12 5.59 -17.68
C PHE A 67 -12.55 5.29 -18.11
N VAL A 68 -13.21 6.24 -18.78
CA VAL A 68 -14.63 6.22 -19.06
C VAL A 68 -14.88 6.39 -20.54
N ASP A 69 -15.68 5.51 -21.13
CA ASP A 69 -16.03 5.59 -22.54
C ASP A 69 -17.13 6.63 -22.84
N ALA A 70 -17.44 6.81 -24.13
CA ALA A 70 -18.44 7.80 -24.57
C ALA A 70 -19.87 7.52 -24.08
N ASP A 71 -20.17 6.29 -23.66
CA ASP A 71 -21.47 5.87 -23.14
C ASP A 71 -21.53 5.97 -21.60
N GLY A 72 -20.42 6.33 -20.96
CA GLY A 72 -20.31 6.47 -19.49
C GLY A 72 -19.94 5.18 -18.78
N ASN A 73 -19.48 4.15 -19.50
CA ASN A 73 -19.00 2.90 -18.90
C ASN A 73 -17.58 3.11 -18.38
N VAL A 74 -17.30 2.60 -17.18
CA VAL A 74 -15.94 2.57 -16.63
C VAL A 74 -15.21 1.34 -17.17
N SER A 75 -13.98 1.54 -17.64
CA SER A 75 -13.09 0.46 -18.05
C SER A 75 -12.62 -0.30 -16.82
N ILE A 76 -13.02 -1.57 -16.67
CA ILE A 76 -12.64 -2.42 -15.54
C ILE A 76 -11.69 -3.52 -16.01
N THR A 77 -10.64 -3.79 -15.25
CA THR A 77 -9.65 -4.84 -15.53
C THR A 77 -9.35 -5.66 -14.28
N ASP A 78 -9.30 -6.98 -14.44
CA ASP A 78 -8.89 -7.88 -13.36
C ASP A 78 -7.35 -8.07 -13.35
N PRO A 79 -6.63 -7.51 -12.36
CA PRO A 79 -5.18 -7.65 -12.24
C PRO A 79 -4.71 -9.09 -11.96
N GLY A 80 -5.59 -9.99 -11.51
CA GLY A 80 -5.31 -11.39 -11.22
C GLY A 80 -5.62 -12.36 -12.37
N ALA A 81 -6.26 -11.91 -13.46
CA ALA A 81 -6.69 -12.79 -14.56
C ALA A 81 -5.54 -13.41 -15.38
N GLY A 82 -4.30 -12.95 -15.18
CA GLY A 82 -3.11 -13.50 -15.80
C GLY A 82 -1.95 -12.50 -15.86
N PRO A 83 -0.85 -12.86 -16.55
CA PRO A 83 0.26 -11.93 -16.77
C PRO A 83 -0.21 -10.71 -17.56
N MET A 84 -0.05 -9.52 -16.99
CA MET A 84 -0.38 -8.26 -17.64
C MET A 84 0.81 -7.30 -17.63
N ALA A 85 0.99 -6.59 -18.74
CA ALA A 85 1.88 -5.45 -18.81
C ALA A 85 1.16 -4.19 -18.29
N PRO A 86 1.88 -3.16 -17.81
CA PRO A 86 1.26 -1.92 -17.33
C PRO A 86 0.33 -1.25 -18.36
N VAL A 87 0.60 -1.43 -19.65
CA VAL A 87 -0.28 -0.94 -20.73
C VAL A 87 -1.65 -1.62 -20.75
N ASP A 88 -1.75 -2.85 -20.25
CA ASP A 88 -2.99 -3.61 -20.21
C ASP A 88 -3.92 -3.13 -19.08
N THR A 89 -3.36 -2.47 -18.07
CA THR A 89 -4.09 -1.86 -16.93
C THR A 89 -4.24 -0.34 -17.07
N ALA A 90 -3.73 0.26 -18.14
CA ALA A 90 -3.73 1.70 -18.29
C ALA A 90 -5.15 2.23 -18.53
N ASN A 91 -5.53 3.27 -17.79
CA ASN A 91 -6.87 3.85 -17.79
C ASN A 91 -7.97 2.83 -17.51
N SER A 92 -7.73 1.90 -16.58
CA SER A 92 -8.77 1.03 -16.05
C SER A 92 -8.85 1.06 -14.53
N CYS A 93 -10.07 0.97 -14.03
CA CYS A 93 -10.33 0.64 -12.65
C CYS A 93 -9.99 -0.85 -12.45
N LEU A 94 -9.20 -1.16 -11.41
CA LEU A 94 -8.71 -2.50 -11.16
C LEU A 94 -9.56 -3.19 -10.10
N GLU A 95 -10.09 -4.35 -10.45
CA GLU A 95 -10.95 -5.17 -9.60
C GLU A 95 -10.54 -6.63 -9.75
N ALA A 96 -9.81 -7.15 -8.75
CA ALA A 96 -9.27 -8.50 -8.81
C ALA A 96 -10.31 -9.57 -8.45
N SER A 97 -10.25 -10.71 -9.13
CA SER A 97 -11.07 -11.88 -8.76
C SER A 97 -10.66 -12.46 -7.40
N ALA A 98 -11.63 -12.70 -6.54
CA ALA A 98 -11.43 -13.31 -5.23
C ALA A 98 -11.09 -14.83 -5.33
N ASP A 99 -10.17 -15.30 -4.49
CA ASP A 99 -9.82 -16.72 -4.31
C ASP A 99 -9.82 -17.08 -2.82
N GLY A 100 -10.95 -17.62 -2.36
CA GLY A 100 -11.12 -18.09 -0.98
C GLY A 100 -10.55 -19.50 -0.70
N SER A 101 -9.74 -20.06 -1.59
CA SER A 101 -9.31 -21.47 -1.50
C SER A 101 -8.10 -21.72 -0.60
N PHE A 102 -7.43 -20.65 -0.13
CA PHE A 102 -6.18 -20.74 0.64
C PHE A 102 -6.22 -19.90 1.91
N HIS A 103 -5.22 -20.07 2.77
CA HIS A 103 -5.07 -19.28 4.00
C HIS A 103 -3.76 -18.52 4.04
N LEU A 104 -3.79 -17.40 4.75
CA LEU A 104 -2.60 -16.63 5.11
C LEU A 104 -2.18 -17.04 6.51
N ARG A 105 -0.86 -17.18 6.70
CA ARG A 105 -0.24 -17.37 8.00
C ARG A 105 0.48 -16.11 8.39
N VAL A 106 0.11 -15.57 9.55
CA VAL A 106 0.73 -14.40 10.16
C VAL A 106 1.57 -14.81 11.36
N LEU A 107 2.79 -14.27 11.46
CA LEU A 107 3.65 -14.36 12.65
C LEU A 107 3.88 -12.98 13.24
N MET A 108 3.65 -12.85 14.54
CA MET A 108 3.92 -11.62 15.30
C MET A 108 4.70 -11.93 16.59
N PRO A 109 5.68 -11.11 16.97
CA PRO A 109 6.34 -11.23 18.27
C PRO A 109 5.31 -11.16 19.41
N ALA A 110 5.37 -12.11 20.34
CA ALA A 110 4.49 -12.09 21.51
C ALA A 110 4.86 -10.98 22.52
N VAL A 111 6.11 -10.52 22.44
CA VAL A 111 6.63 -9.36 23.17
C VAL A 111 7.35 -8.50 22.15
N PRO A 112 6.83 -7.29 21.83
CA PRO A 112 7.48 -6.38 20.90
C PRO A 112 8.88 -5.99 21.36
N GLU A 113 9.81 -5.93 20.42
CA GLU A 113 11.18 -5.45 20.64
C GLU A 113 11.33 -4.12 19.93
N ARG A 114 11.59 -3.03 20.67
CA ARG A 114 11.73 -1.70 20.09
C ARG A 114 13.04 -1.57 19.30
N LEU A 115 12.95 -1.00 18.10
CA LEU A 115 14.08 -0.62 17.26
C LEU A 115 14.71 0.71 17.74
N ASP A 116 16.00 0.87 17.47
CA ASP A 116 16.68 2.17 17.63
C ASP A 116 16.17 3.19 16.61
N GLU A 117 15.90 2.74 15.38
CA GLU A 117 15.35 3.54 14.28
C GLU A 117 14.08 2.86 13.73
N PRO A 118 12.94 3.57 13.63
CA PRO A 118 11.73 2.99 13.07
C PRO A 118 11.88 2.55 11.62
N THR A 119 11.15 1.51 11.25
CA THR A 119 11.04 1.04 9.87
C THR A 119 9.96 1.84 9.16
N ALA A 120 10.34 2.68 8.18
CA ALA A 120 9.39 3.37 7.33
C ALA A 120 8.52 2.38 6.54
N LEU A 121 7.22 2.66 6.49
CA LEU A 121 6.25 1.93 5.69
C LEU A 121 6.03 2.69 4.38
N SER A 122 6.36 2.04 3.26
CA SER A 122 6.06 2.52 1.91
C SER A 122 4.77 1.92 1.37
N THR A 123 4.42 2.25 0.12
CA THR A 123 3.39 1.57 -0.69
C THR A 123 3.45 0.05 -0.51
N VAL A 124 2.29 -0.59 -0.32
CA VAL A 124 2.09 -2.03 -0.08
C VAL A 124 2.90 -2.65 1.08
N SER A 125 3.42 -1.83 2.01
CA SER A 125 4.15 -2.38 3.16
C SER A 125 3.23 -3.13 4.11
N ARG A 126 3.75 -4.19 4.71
CA ARG A 126 3.03 -4.96 5.75
C ARG A 126 2.87 -4.13 7.03
N ILE A 127 1.64 -3.74 7.37
CA ILE A 127 1.36 -2.98 8.60
C ILE A 127 0.97 -3.93 9.72
N GLY A 128 -0.07 -4.73 9.53
CA GLY A 128 -0.58 -5.57 10.60
C GLY A 128 -1.67 -6.55 10.19
N LEU A 129 -2.40 -7.02 11.19
CA LEU A 129 -3.58 -7.87 11.09
C LEU A 129 -4.68 -7.26 11.94
N ALA A 130 -5.84 -7.00 11.35
CA ALA A 130 -7.03 -6.53 12.04
C ALA A 130 -7.69 -7.67 12.84
N LEU A 131 -8.48 -7.32 13.85
CA LEU A 131 -9.18 -8.30 14.70
C LEU A 131 -10.26 -9.09 13.95
N ASP A 132 -10.72 -8.59 12.81
CA ASP A 132 -11.59 -9.29 11.87
C ASP A 132 -10.86 -10.40 11.08
N GLY A 133 -9.53 -10.49 11.16
CA GLY A 133 -8.71 -11.47 10.46
C GLY A 133 -8.21 -11.03 9.09
N VAL A 134 -8.42 -9.77 8.69
CA VAL A 134 -7.95 -9.18 7.43
C VAL A 134 -6.56 -8.59 7.62
N THR A 135 -5.63 -8.85 6.70
CA THR A 135 -4.30 -8.23 6.72
C THR A 135 -4.37 -6.75 6.34
N ILE A 136 -3.53 -5.93 6.97
CA ILE A 136 -3.47 -4.48 6.76
C ILE A 136 -2.16 -4.14 6.06
N PHE A 137 -2.24 -3.45 4.93
CA PHE A 137 -1.10 -2.94 4.18
C PHE A 137 -1.09 -1.42 4.09
N GLY A 138 0.10 -0.87 3.85
CA GLY A 138 0.29 0.55 3.58
C GLY A 138 -0.31 0.95 2.25
N GLU A 139 -0.17 2.23 1.90
CA GLU A 139 -0.80 2.86 0.74
C GLU A 139 -0.83 1.97 -0.51
N ALA A 140 -2.00 1.91 -1.17
CA ALA A 140 -2.14 1.24 -2.44
C ALA A 140 -1.28 1.95 -3.51
N PRO A 141 -0.80 1.25 -4.56
CA PRO A 141 0.01 1.91 -5.58
C PRO A 141 -0.74 3.02 -6.31
N GLY A 142 -0.12 4.20 -6.41
CA GLY A 142 -0.64 5.35 -7.14
C GLY A 142 -0.82 5.13 -8.64
N VAL A 143 -1.64 5.96 -9.26
CA VAL A 143 -2.09 5.81 -10.66
C VAL A 143 -1.06 6.36 -11.64
N ALA A 144 -0.34 7.41 -11.26
CA ALA A 144 0.58 8.15 -12.14
C ALA A 144 1.70 7.28 -12.76
N GLY A 145 2.06 6.16 -12.13
CA GLY A 145 3.10 5.24 -12.62
C GLY A 145 2.59 3.99 -13.37
N ARG A 146 1.32 3.61 -13.21
CA ARG A 146 0.77 2.32 -13.72
C ARG A 146 -0.43 2.48 -14.64
N GLY A 147 -1.07 3.65 -14.62
CA GLY A 147 -2.27 3.97 -15.39
C GLY A 147 -3.54 3.29 -14.87
N GLY A 148 -3.46 2.25 -14.05
CA GLY A 148 -4.60 1.58 -13.44
C GLY A 148 -4.89 2.11 -12.04
N LEU A 149 -6.18 2.21 -11.70
CA LEU A 149 -6.70 2.68 -10.42
C LEU A 149 -7.17 1.48 -9.58
N PRO A 150 -6.44 1.05 -8.54
CA PRO A 150 -6.85 -0.07 -7.70
C PRO A 150 -7.91 0.36 -6.68
N ALA A 151 -9.16 0.39 -7.13
CA ALA A 151 -10.27 0.84 -6.32
C ALA A 151 -10.38 0.07 -5.00
N LEU A 152 -10.78 0.80 -3.97
CA LEU A 152 -11.08 0.27 -2.65
C LEU A 152 -12.60 0.32 -2.44
N ASP A 153 -13.15 -0.53 -1.59
CA ASP A 153 -14.51 -0.33 -1.11
C ASP A 153 -14.59 0.87 -0.16
N ALA A 154 -15.81 1.24 0.23
CA ALA A 154 -16.05 2.38 1.12
C ALA A 154 -15.41 2.23 2.52
N CYS A 155 -14.99 1.03 2.92
CA CYS A 155 -14.26 0.77 4.15
C CYS A 155 -12.73 0.77 3.96
N GLY A 156 -12.26 0.91 2.72
CA GLY A 156 -10.86 1.06 2.37
C GLY A 156 -10.11 -0.25 2.15
N GLY A 157 -10.80 -1.31 1.77
CA GLY A 157 -10.18 -2.61 1.44
C GLY A 157 -10.50 -3.08 0.03
N HIS A 158 -9.77 -4.07 -0.45
CA HIS A 158 -9.99 -4.70 -1.76
C HIS A 158 -9.31 -6.06 -1.90
N ILE A 159 -9.52 -6.72 -3.04
CA ILE A 159 -8.88 -8.00 -3.40
C ILE A 159 -7.51 -7.76 -4.04
N ASP A 160 -6.48 -8.40 -3.49
CA ASP A 160 -5.14 -8.48 -4.10
C ASP A 160 -5.20 -9.27 -5.40
N PRO A 161 -4.33 -9.02 -6.41
CA PRO A 161 -4.24 -9.85 -7.61
C PRO A 161 -4.03 -11.36 -7.36
N SER A 162 -3.54 -11.74 -6.17
CA SER A 162 -3.39 -13.11 -5.69
C SER A 162 -4.68 -13.69 -5.07
N GLY A 163 -5.76 -12.91 -5.01
CA GLY A 163 -7.12 -13.33 -4.66
C GLY A 163 -7.53 -13.18 -3.18
N TYR A 164 -6.69 -12.61 -2.32
CA TYR A 164 -7.04 -12.39 -0.90
C TYR A 164 -7.49 -10.95 -0.64
N TYR A 165 -8.44 -10.77 0.27
CA TYR A 165 -8.92 -9.45 0.68
C TYR A 165 -7.98 -8.83 1.72
N HIS A 166 -7.73 -7.52 1.63
CA HIS A 166 -6.90 -6.79 2.57
C HIS A 166 -7.30 -5.31 2.71
N TRP A 167 -6.88 -4.72 3.82
CA TRP A 167 -7.15 -3.33 4.18
C TRP A 167 -6.01 -2.39 3.75
N HIS A 168 -6.38 -1.21 3.27
CA HIS A 168 -5.52 -0.02 3.07
C HIS A 168 -5.90 1.15 4.00
N PHE A 169 -6.94 0.97 4.81
CA PHE A 169 -7.36 1.88 5.87
C PHE A 169 -7.73 1.07 7.12
N GLY A 170 -7.65 1.69 8.29
CA GLY A 170 -8.38 1.20 9.46
C GLY A 170 -9.86 1.51 9.29
N SER A 171 -10.64 0.48 8.99
CA SER A 171 -12.04 0.58 8.57
C SER A 171 -12.97 1.10 9.68
N GLU A 172 -12.58 0.94 10.95
CA GLU A 172 -13.32 1.39 12.14
C GLU A 172 -13.25 2.91 12.37
N SER A 173 -12.48 3.66 11.56
CA SER A 173 -12.48 5.13 11.65
C SER A 173 -12.47 5.88 10.31
N ILE A 174 -12.47 5.15 9.19
CA ILE A 174 -12.40 5.72 7.84
C ILE A 174 -13.53 6.70 7.53
N GLN A 175 -14.71 6.58 8.17
CA GLN A 175 -15.82 7.50 7.91
C GLN A 175 -15.44 8.95 8.23
N THR A 176 -14.53 9.18 9.18
CA THR A 176 -14.04 10.51 9.50
C THR A 176 -13.20 11.10 8.38
N ASN A 177 -12.38 10.27 7.71
CA ASN A 177 -11.61 10.62 6.53
C ASN A 177 -12.53 10.94 5.34
N LEU A 178 -13.54 10.10 5.08
CA LEU A 178 -14.52 10.31 4.01
C LEU A 178 -15.28 11.63 4.20
N ASN A 179 -15.79 11.86 5.40
CA ASN A 179 -16.51 13.09 5.74
C ASN A 179 -15.63 14.34 5.60
N LYS A 180 -14.36 14.25 6.00
CA LYS A 180 -13.39 15.35 5.87
C LYS A 180 -13.09 15.66 4.41
N ALA A 181 -13.01 14.64 3.57
CA ALA A 181 -12.80 14.78 2.13
C ALA A 181 -14.07 15.23 1.39
N GLY A 182 -15.24 15.07 1.99
CA GLY A 182 -16.53 15.31 1.32
C GLY A 182 -16.88 14.22 0.30
N ALA A 183 -16.28 13.03 0.43
CA ALA A 183 -16.57 11.88 -0.41
C ALA A 183 -17.94 11.29 -0.04
N ASP A 184 -18.83 11.13 -1.02
CA ASP A 184 -20.15 10.51 -0.83
C ASP A 184 -20.03 8.98 -0.81
N ALA A 185 -19.45 8.46 0.27
CA ALA A 185 -19.32 7.04 0.52
C ALA A 185 -19.52 6.77 2.03
N SER A 186 -20.08 5.61 2.34
CA SER A 186 -20.34 5.16 3.70
C SER A 186 -19.71 3.81 3.94
N CYS A 187 -18.86 3.71 4.96
CA CYS A 187 -18.37 2.41 5.42
C CYS A 187 -19.43 1.75 6.30
N ASP A 188 -19.77 0.49 5.99
CA ASP A 188 -20.78 -0.29 6.71
C ASP A 188 -20.23 -1.01 7.96
N ILE A 189 -18.92 -0.87 8.23
CA ILE A 189 -18.30 -1.33 9.48
C ILE A 189 -18.58 -0.31 10.59
N GLU A 190 -18.82 -0.81 11.81
CA GLU A 190 -19.05 0.02 12.98
C GLU A 190 -17.86 0.96 13.23
N GLN A 191 -18.12 2.26 13.25
CA GLN A 191 -17.09 3.29 13.46
C GLN A 191 -16.84 3.49 14.96
N ALA A 192 -15.62 3.22 15.41
CA ALA A 192 -15.21 3.27 16.81
C ALA A 192 -13.83 3.94 16.97
N LEU A 193 -13.83 5.25 17.26
CA LEU A 193 -12.63 6.11 17.23
C LEU A 193 -11.58 5.80 18.31
N GLU A 194 -11.94 5.05 19.35
CA GLU A 194 -11.06 4.67 20.46
C GLU A 194 -10.80 3.15 20.53
N ALA A 195 -11.40 2.37 19.62
CA ALA A 195 -11.31 0.91 19.69
C ALA A 195 -9.96 0.40 19.17
N ILE A 196 -9.56 -0.77 19.66
CA ILE A 196 -8.48 -1.54 19.05
C ILE A 196 -8.94 -2.09 17.69
N LEU A 197 -8.18 -1.77 16.63
CA LEU A 197 -8.33 -2.31 15.28
C LEU A 197 -7.68 -3.69 15.17
N GLY A 198 -6.49 -3.84 15.75
CA GLY A 198 -5.65 -5.01 15.52
C GLY A 198 -4.23 -4.82 16.04
N PHE A 199 -3.30 -5.56 15.46
CA PHE A 199 -1.89 -5.55 15.84
C PHE A 199 -1.01 -5.36 14.62
N ALA A 200 0.00 -4.50 14.76
CA ALA A 200 1.07 -4.40 13.80
C ALA A 200 1.93 -5.67 13.78
N TYR A 201 2.63 -5.94 12.67
CA TYR A 201 3.48 -7.14 12.55
C TYR A 201 4.68 -7.15 13.51
N ASP A 202 5.00 -6.03 14.15
CA ASP A 202 5.98 -5.94 15.23
C ASP A 202 5.42 -6.30 16.62
N GLY A 203 4.12 -6.56 16.69
CA GLY A 203 3.38 -7.01 17.87
C GLY A 203 2.75 -5.89 18.70
N TYR A 204 2.91 -4.62 18.34
CA TYR A 204 2.23 -3.52 19.04
C TYR A 204 0.76 -3.38 18.58
N PRO A 205 -0.18 -3.02 19.48
CA PRO A 205 -1.56 -2.75 19.09
C PRO A 205 -1.70 -1.53 18.17
N ILE A 206 -2.77 -1.51 17.39
CA ILE A 206 -3.21 -0.36 16.60
C ILE A 206 -4.64 0.00 17.07
N TYR A 207 -4.85 1.24 17.48
CA TYR A 207 -6.13 1.80 17.92
C TYR A 207 -6.64 2.83 16.93
N GLY A 208 -7.91 3.19 17.05
CA GLY A 208 -8.49 4.37 16.41
C GLY A 208 -7.75 5.68 16.78
N PRO A 209 -8.12 6.80 16.16
CA PRO A 209 -7.39 8.06 16.29
C PRO A 209 -7.45 8.72 17.67
N GLU A 210 -8.36 8.28 18.54
CA GLU A 210 -8.61 8.93 19.83
C GLU A 210 -8.28 8.02 21.02
N GLU A 211 -7.93 8.66 22.13
CA GLU A 211 -7.89 8.11 23.48
C GLU A 211 -8.60 9.12 24.39
N GLU A 212 -9.52 8.66 25.25
CA GLU A 212 -10.32 9.52 26.13
C GLU A 212 -11.04 10.68 25.40
N GLY A 213 -11.51 10.43 24.18
CA GLY A 213 -12.26 11.36 23.34
C GLY A 213 -11.44 12.45 22.65
N ALA A 214 -10.12 12.28 22.51
CA ALA A 214 -9.26 13.18 21.74
C ALA A 214 -8.02 12.48 21.17
N VAL A 215 -7.41 13.05 20.14
CA VAL A 215 -6.09 12.59 19.65
C VAL A 215 -5.05 12.76 20.76
N PRO A 216 -4.26 11.72 21.11
CA PRO A 216 -3.19 11.86 22.08
C PRO A 216 -2.22 12.98 21.69
N PRO A 217 -1.84 13.87 22.62
CA PRO A 217 -1.00 15.03 22.29
C PRO A 217 0.49 14.69 22.10
N ASP A 218 0.90 13.46 22.42
CA ASP A 218 2.29 13.01 22.50
C ASP A 218 2.62 11.86 21.54
N LEU A 219 1.87 11.75 20.43
CA LEU A 219 2.21 10.84 19.33
C LEU A 219 3.60 11.13 18.77
N ASP A 220 4.38 10.07 18.55
CA ASP A 220 5.66 10.11 17.88
C ASP A 220 5.51 10.14 16.34
N ALA A 221 6.63 10.11 15.63
CA ALA A 221 6.64 10.17 14.16
C ALA A 221 5.95 8.99 13.47
N CYS A 222 5.73 7.87 14.17
CA CYS A 222 4.97 6.72 13.68
C CYS A 222 3.51 6.75 14.07
N SER A 223 3.01 7.88 14.59
CA SER A 223 1.65 8.01 15.13
C SER A 223 1.38 7.06 16.30
N GLY A 224 2.39 6.77 17.12
CA GLY A 224 2.22 5.97 18.33
C GLY A 224 2.81 6.62 19.58
N HIS A 225 2.45 6.12 20.75
CA HIS A 225 2.97 6.61 22.03
C HIS A 225 2.94 5.49 23.10
N LEU A 226 3.52 5.75 24.27
CA LEU A 226 3.41 4.86 25.43
C LEU A 226 2.27 5.35 26.32
N GLY A 227 1.17 4.62 26.37
CA GLY A 227 -0.02 4.94 27.14
C GLY A 227 -0.65 3.72 27.81
N ASP A 228 -1.59 3.94 28.72
CA ASP A 228 -2.36 2.88 29.37
C ASP A 228 -3.49 2.42 28.45
N THR A 229 -3.50 1.16 28.02
CA THR A 229 -4.62 0.62 27.23
C THR A 229 -5.58 -0.23 28.07
N PRO A 230 -6.88 -0.29 27.71
CA PRO A 230 -7.86 -1.11 28.44
C PRO A 230 -7.50 -2.60 28.49
N GLU A 231 -6.92 -3.14 27.41
CA GLU A 231 -6.64 -4.56 27.23
C GLU A 231 -5.28 -4.99 27.79
N PHE A 232 -4.27 -4.11 27.74
CA PHE A 232 -2.87 -4.47 27.97
C PHE A 232 -2.17 -3.62 29.06
N GLY A 233 -2.84 -2.60 29.60
CA GLY A 233 -2.21 -1.62 30.50
C GLY A 233 -1.17 -0.78 29.77
N ALA A 234 -0.18 -0.24 30.49
CA ALA A 234 0.88 0.57 29.92
C ALA A 234 1.67 -0.17 28.82
N THR A 235 1.43 0.19 27.55
CA THR A 235 2.13 -0.35 26.39
C THR A 235 2.29 0.72 25.31
N TYR A 236 3.32 0.59 24.49
CA TYR A 236 3.39 1.35 23.26
C TYR A 236 2.30 0.84 22.31
N HIS A 237 1.60 1.75 21.64
CA HIS A 237 0.56 1.44 20.66
C HIS A 237 0.47 2.55 19.61
N TYR A 238 0.01 2.18 18.42
CA TYR A 238 -0.21 3.10 17.31
C TYR A 238 -1.65 3.60 17.30
N HIS A 239 -1.85 4.78 16.74
CA HIS A 239 -3.16 5.36 16.44
C HIS A 239 -3.32 5.52 14.93
N LEU A 240 -4.53 5.27 14.46
CA LEU A 240 -4.98 5.75 13.16
C LEU A 240 -4.98 7.29 13.12
N SER A 241 -5.03 7.88 11.92
CA SER A 241 -5.03 9.33 11.75
C SER A 241 -6.29 9.86 11.05
N TYR A 242 -6.58 11.15 11.19
CA TYR A 242 -7.60 11.83 10.39
C TYR A 242 -7.11 12.25 8.99
N GLU A 243 -5.90 11.85 8.60
CA GLU A 243 -5.36 12.02 7.27
C GLU A 243 -5.53 10.74 6.45
N SER A 244 -5.61 10.86 5.13
CA SER A 244 -5.82 9.71 4.24
C SER A 244 -4.53 9.36 3.49
N PRO A 245 -4.07 8.09 3.48
CA PRO A 245 -4.58 6.95 4.27
C PRO A 245 -4.40 7.11 5.79
N ASN A 246 -5.29 6.52 6.59
CA ASN A 246 -5.33 6.70 8.04
C ASN A 246 -4.39 5.79 8.84
N LEU A 247 -3.51 5.04 8.17
CA LEU A 247 -2.65 4.04 8.79
C LEU A 247 -1.30 4.63 9.27
N PRO A 248 -0.62 4.00 10.25
CA PRO A 248 0.71 4.40 10.68
C PRO A 248 1.74 4.41 9.54
N GLY A 249 2.60 5.43 9.51
CA GLY A 249 3.66 5.58 8.49
C GLY A 249 4.96 4.82 8.79
N CYS A 250 5.11 4.24 9.98
CA CYS A 250 6.27 3.41 10.33
C CYS A 250 5.96 2.39 11.44
N LEU A 251 6.83 1.39 11.55
CA LEU A 251 6.87 0.44 12.66
C LEU A 251 8.08 0.70 13.55
N THR A 252 7.86 0.84 14.84
CA THR A 252 8.89 1.05 15.87
C THR A 252 9.44 -0.26 16.45
N GLY A 253 8.80 -1.40 16.20
CA GLY A 253 9.27 -2.69 16.68
C GLY A 253 9.87 -3.58 15.58
N VAL A 254 10.61 -4.60 16.00
CA VAL A 254 11.18 -5.62 15.10
C VAL A 254 10.10 -6.62 14.70
N THR A 255 9.91 -6.86 13.40
CA THR A 255 8.95 -7.87 12.91
C THR A 255 9.54 -9.28 12.94
N ALA A 256 8.67 -10.30 12.95
CA ALA A 256 9.09 -11.69 12.78
C ALA A 256 9.59 -11.96 11.35
N VAL A 257 10.60 -12.82 11.22
CA VAL A 257 10.99 -13.36 9.91
C VAL A 257 9.84 -14.18 9.35
N GLY A 258 9.42 -13.88 8.12
CA GLY A 258 8.25 -14.53 7.51
C GLY A 258 6.95 -14.15 8.20
N SER A 259 6.79 -12.87 8.61
CA SER A 259 5.60 -12.37 9.30
C SER A 259 4.29 -12.57 8.55
N LEU A 260 4.34 -12.80 7.24
CA LEU A 260 3.20 -13.15 6.40
C LEU A 260 3.64 -14.20 5.36
N THR A 261 2.91 -15.31 5.27
CA THR A 261 3.13 -16.39 4.29
C THR A 261 1.80 -16.99 3.85
N SER A 262 1.78 -17.76 2.76
CA SER A 262 0.63 -18.57 2.32
C SER A 262 1.05 -20.03 2.24
N PRO A 263 0.80 -20.84 3.29
CA PRO A 263 1.33 -22.21 3.37
C PRO A 263 0.73 -23.18 2.34
N ASP A 264 -0.49 -22.95 1.88
CA ASP A 264 -1.24 -23.81 0.97
C ASP A 264 -1.42 -23.24 -0.44
N ASN A 265 -0.99 -21.99 -0.69
CA ASN A 265 -0.88 -21.43 -2.03
C ASN A 265 0.50 -20.78 -2.25
N SER A 266 1.44 -21.55 -2.80
CA SER A 266 2.79 -21.06 -3.12
C SER A 266 2.86 -20.06 -4.28
N ASN A 267 1.75 -19.84 -5.00
CA ASN A 267 1.67 -18.88 -6.09
C ASN A 267 1.14 -17.51 -5.63
N ALA A 268 0.62 -17.41 -4.41
CA ALA A 268 0.18 -16.13 -3.85
C ALA A 268 1.37 -15.19 -3.71
N SER A 269 1.30 -14.03 -4.34
CA SER A 269 2.28 -12.97 -4.15
C SER A 269 1.93 -12.23 -2.88
N LEU A 270 2.88 -12.13 -1.95
CA LEU A 270 2.70 -11.46 -0.68
C LEU A 270 3.76 -10.37 -0.54
N PRO A 271 3.41 -9.19 0.00
CA PRO A 271 4.40 -8.15 0.20
C PRO A 271 5.58 -8.65 1.07
N GLY A 272 6.79 -8.50 0.54
CA GLY A 272 8.00 -8.65 1.35
C GLY A 272 8.06 -7.48 2.32
N GLY A 273 8.11 -7.74 3.62
CA GLY A 273 8.12 -6.65 4.60
C GLY A 273 9.49 -6.02 4.79
N SER A 274 9.42 -4.88 5.46
CA SER A 274 10.40 -3.79 5.55
C SER A 274 10.55 -3.00 4.25
N GLY A 275 10.40 -1.67 4.37
CA GLY A 275 10.48 -0.65 3.32
C GLY A 275 11.85 -0.54 2.64
N ARG A 276 12.28 -1.62 1.99
CA ARG A 276 13.23 -1.63 0.88
C ARG A 276 12.60 -2.41 -0.26
N GLY A 277 11.78 -1.71 -1.05
CA GLY A 277 11.36 -2.07 -2.41
C GLY A 277 11.16 -3.56 -2.68
N GLY A 278 10.10 -4.15 -2.15
CA GLY A 278 9.67 -5.50 -2.48
C GLY A 278 8.68 -5.51 -3.64
N MET A 279 9.17 -5.50 -4.89
CA MET A 279 8.39 -6.01 -6.02
C MET A 279 8.50 -7.53 -6.03
N GLY A 280 7.39 -8.23 -5.82
CA GLY A 280 7.29 -9.66 -6.09
C GLY A 280 7.23 -9.90 -7.60
N ALA A 281 8.33 -10.38 -8.18
CA ALA A 281 8.41 -11.41 -9.23
C ALA A 281 9.75 -11.34 -9.98
N GLY A 282 10.72 -12.18 -9.58
CA GLY A 282 11.93 -12.39 -10.36
C GLY A 282 12.99 -13.14 -9.58
N GLY A 283 13.43 -14.28 -10.11
CA GLY A 283 14.60 -15.00 -9.60
C GLY A 283 15.89 -14.14 -9.62
N PRO A 284 17.04 -14.68 -9.17
CA PRO A 284 18.16 -13.94 -8.56
C PRO A 284 18.92 -12.89 -9.40
N ASP A 285 18.47 -12.54 -10.61
CA ASP A 285 19.25 -11.77 -11.59
C ASP A 285 18.50 -10.53 -12.14
N GLY A 286 17.49 -10.04 -11.41
CA GLY A 286 16.64 -8.89 -11.80
C GLY A 286 16.76 -7.66 -10.91
N ALA A 287 17.85 -7.52 -10.14
CA ALA A 287 18.08 -6.28 -9.40
C ALA A 287 18.08 -5.09 -10.39
N PRO A 288 17.35 -3.99 -10.12
CA PRO A 288 17.57 -2.75 -10.82
C PRO A 288 19.07 -2.45 -10.84
N PRO A 289 19.64 -2.00 -11.97
CA PRO A 289 21.04 -1.62 -11.99
C PRO A 289 21.30 -0.62 -10.87
N ASP A 290 22.32 -0.87 -10.05
CA ASP A 290 22.71 0.07 -9.01
C ASP A 290 23.30 1.33 -9.69
N PHE A 291 22.59 2.45 -9.59
CA PHE A 291 23.01 3.73 -10.16
C PHE A 291 23.85 4.57 -9.19
N THR A 292 24.21 4.04 -8.01
CA THR A 292 25.00 4.75 -7.00
C THR A 292 26.35 5.20 -7.55
N GLU A 293 27.08 4.32 -8.25
CA GLU A 293 28.35 4.65 -8.88
C GLU A 293 28.19 5.67 -10.01
N ALA A 294 27.10 5.59 -10.78
CA ALA A 294 26.79 6.54 -11.85
C ALA A 294 26.52 7.95 -11.29
N ALA A 295 25.78 8.07 -10.18
CA ALA A 295 25.53 9.33 -9.50
C ALA A 295 26.82 9.95 -8.96
N GLU A 296 27.72 9.15 -8.36
CA GLU A 296 29.02 9.61 -7.90
C GLU A 296 29.91 10.13 -9.05
N VAL A 297 29.94 9.43 -10.20
CA VAL A 297 30.70 9.84 -11.39
C VAL A 297 30.17 11.15 -11.98
N LEU A 298 28.85 11.34 -11.97
CA LEU A 298 28.18 12.55 -12.47
C LEU A 298 28.18 13.71 -11.46
N GLY A 299 28.56 13.45 -10.20
CA GLY A 299 28.60 14.46 -9.14
C GLY A 299 27.21 14.92 -8.68
N VAL A 300 26.20 14.07 -8.82
CA VAL A 300 24.80 14.33 -8.43
C VAL A 300 24.37 13.33 -7.36
N THR A 301 23.26 13.60 -6.67
CA THR A 301 22.66 12.62 -5.76
C THR A 301 21.99 11.48 -6.53
N LEU A 302 21.83 10.32 -5.90
CA LEU A 302 21.14 9.18 -6.49
C LEU A 302 19.69 9.54 -6.86
N ASP A 303 19.00 10.30 -6.00
CA ASP A 303 17.62 10.73 -6.24
C ASP A 303 17.52 11.71 -7.41
N GLU A 304 18.47 12.64 -7.55
CA GLU A 304 18.52 13.54 -8.71
C GLU A 304 18.76 12.78 -10.02
N LEU A 305 19.65 11.78 -10.00
CA LEU A 305 19.91 10.93 -11.16
C LEU A 305 18.68 10.09 -11.53
N LEU A 306 18.01 9.47 -10.55
CA LEU A 306 16.81 8.66 -10.80
C LEU A 306 15.63 9.51 -11.27
N ALA A 307 15.43 10.69 -10.69
CA ALA A 307 14.41 11.63 -11.12
C ALA A 307 14.64 12.13 -12.56
N ALA A 308 15.90 12.35 -12.94
CA ALA A 308 16.25 12.75 -14.29
C ALA A 308 16.09 11.63 -15.32
N LEU A 309 16.44 10.38 -14.95
CA LEU A 309 16.30 9.22 -15.83
C LEU A 309 14.83 8.86 -16.08
N GLY A 310 13.96 9.03 -15.08
CA GLY A 310 12.56 8.66 -15.18
C GLY A 310 12.35 7.15 -15.32
N PRO A 311 11.12 6.71 -15.67
CA PRO A 311 10.82 5.29 -15.82
C PRO A 311 11.55 4.69 -17.05
N PRO A 312 11.90 3.40 -17.02
CA PRO A 312 12.54 2.75 -18.17
C PRO A 312 11.58 2.55 -19.36
N PRO A 313 12.05 2.69 -20.62
CA PRO A 313 13.41 3.11 -20.99
C PRO A 313 13.59 4.64 -20.82
N PRO A 314 14.70 5.08 -20.22
CA PRO A 314 14.93 6.49 -19.95
C PRO A 314 15.16 7.28 -21.24
N ASP A 315 14.66 8.51 -21.28
CA ASP A 315 15.03 9.48 -22.31
C ASP A 315 16.35 10.15 -21.91
N LEU A 316 17.46 9.64 -22.47
CA LEU A 316 18.80 10.12 -22.13
C LEU A 316 19.05 11.57 -22.56
N GLU A 317 18.32 12.09 -23.55
CA GLU A 317 18.45 13.48 -23.98
C GLU A 317 17.82 14.42 -22.94
N VAL A 318 16.63 14.07 -22.45
CA VAL A 318 15.93 14.81 -21.39
C VAL A 318 16.66 14.69 -20.05
N ALA A 319 17.14 13.50 -19.70
CA ALA A 319 17.86 13.25 -18.46
C ALA A 319 19.18 14.05 -18.41
N ALA A 320 19.96 14.03 -19.50
CA ALA A 320 21.21 14.77 -19.58
C ALA A 320 20.98 16.29 -19.47
N ALA A 321 19.95 16.80 -20.14
CA ALA A 321 19.57 18.21 -20.05
C ALA A 321 19.15 18.60 -18.63
N THR A 322 18.43 17.73 -17.92
CA THR A 322 17.98 17.94 -16.53
C THR A 322 19.15 17.98 -15.55
N LEU A 323 20.13 17.09 -15.73
CA LEU A 323 21.33 17.01 -14.87
C LEU A 323 22.42 18.03 -15.26
N GLY A 324 22.26 18.73 -16.37
CA GLY A 324 23.27 19.68 -16.87
C GLY A 324 24.56 19.00 -17.36
N VAL A 325 24.49 17.74 -17.77
CA VAL A 325 25.60 16.94 -18.33
C VAL A 325 25.36 16.65 -19.81
N THR A 326 26.36 16.14 -20.52
CA THR A 326 26.16 15.66 -21.90
C THR A 326 25.54 14.27 -21.92
N VAL A 327 24.84 13.93 -23.00
CA VAL A 327 24.30 12.57 -23.21
C VAL A 327 25.41 11.52 -23.21
N GLU A 328 26.59 11.87 -23.71
CA GLU A 328 27.77 10.99 -23.74
C GLU A 328 28.33 10.74 -22.33
N GLU A 329 28.38 11.77 -21.47
CA GLU A 329 28.79 11.62 -20.06
C GLU A 329 27.78 10.80 -19.26
N LEU A 330 26.48 11.07 -19.46
CA LEU A 330 25.41 10.29 -18.84
C LEU A 330 25.48 8.82 -19.29
N GLN A 331 25.54 8.56 -20.59
CA GLN A 331 25.60 7.21 -21.13
C GLN A 331 26.87 6.44 -20.71
N ALA A 332 28.00 7.13 -20.53
CA ALA A 332 29.24 6.53 -20.06
C ALA A 332 29.21 6.18 -18.56
N ALA A 333 28.42 6.92 -17.76
CA ALA A 333 28.24 6.67 -16.33
C ALA A 333 27.21 5.57 -16.04
N LEU A 334 26.20 5.40 -16.90
CA LEU A 334 25.15 4.41 -16.69
C LEU A 334 25.68 2.96 -16.86
N PRO A 335 25.21 2.01 -16.04
CA PRO A 335 25.51 0.60 -16.21
C PRO A 335 25.01 0.09 -17.59
N PRO A 336 25.69 -0.90 -18.19
CA PRO A 336 25.32 -1.40 -19.50
C PRO A 336 23.90 -1.98 -19.49
N PRO A 337 23.12 -1.82 -20.59
CA PRO A 337 21.77 -2.34 -20.66
C PRO A 337 21.76 -3.87 -20.47
N PRO A 338 20.70 -4.43 -19.85
CA PRO A 338 20.57 -5.87 -19.72
C PRO A 338 20.64 -6.54 -21.09
N GLN A 339 21.50 -7.54 -21.25
CA GLN A 339 21.62 -8.26 -22.51
C GLN A 339 20.31 -9.02 -22.81
N PRO A 340 19.73 -8.91 -24.02
CA PRO A 340 18.57 -9.70 -24.37
C PRO A 340 18.92 -11.20 -24.32
N ARG A 341 18.10 -11.99 -23.62
CA ARG A 341 18.26 -13.45 -23.58
C ARG A 341 18.03 -14.05 -24.99
N PRO A 342 18.81 -15.08 -25.38
CA PRO A 342 18.54 -15.85 -26.60
C PRO A 342 17.22 -16.62 -26.52
#